data_AF-A0A553GWU6-F1
#
_entry.id   AF-A0A553GWU6-F1
#
_cell.length_a   1.000
_cell.length_b   1.000
_cell.length_c   1.000
_cell.angle_alpha   90.00
_cell.angle_beta   90.00
_cell.angle_gamma   90.00
#
_symmetry.space_group_name_H-M   'P 1'
#
loop_
_entity.id
_entity.type
_entity.pdbx_description
1 polymer ?
#
loop_
_entity_poly.entity_id
_entity_poly.type
_entity_poly.pdbx_seq_one_letter_code
_entity_poly.pdbx_strand_id
1 'polypeptide(L)'
;MSFATTVTAGLRALAGQARPDEPGYRVFNVALKRRITLSPCLSRLVFGGPDVARMRTLAPDQRIKVLFPGPDGLAPTVPDLPDWYATYRTLDPATRPPMRTYTLRQLRVEAEEVDVEFVLHGETGPASAWATHARVGDRVQLVAPNRAHAGDPGGYEWKPPQVLSDVVLIADETAVPAAVGILEDLASRRDPPRVQAFFEMPAAEDRFPLTAGPWASVEWLSRDEGRVAHGARMIEAARERARWPTEGAAKARPPKDIDLDRTLLWETASRADRGTYTWVAGESAAVMAIRRHLVGERGLDKRSCSFMGYWRHGKRND
;
A
#
# COMPACT_ATOMS: atom_id res chain seq x y z
N MET A 1 -3.86 -61.04 6.10
CA MET A 1 -3.72 -59.73 5.42
C MET A 1 -2.73 -58.90 6.24
N SER A 2 -1.65 -58.44 5.61
CA SER A 2 -0.41 -58.00 6.27
C SER A 2 -0.51 -56.62 6.93
N PHE A 3 0.12 -56.46 8.10
CA PHE A 3 0.31 -55.19 8.83
C PHE A 3 0.88 -54.06 7.95
N ALA A 4 1.63 -54.39 6.89
CA ALA A 4 2.20 -53.42 5.95
C ALA A 4 1.14 -52.64 5.14
N THR A 5 -0.03 -53.25 4.87
CA THR A 5 -1.10 -52.60 4.10
C THR A 5 -1.81 -51.52 4.91
N THR A 6 -1.93 -51.72 6.23
CA THR A 6 -2.59 -50.79 7.15
C THR A 6 -1.78 -49.51 7.38
N VAL A 7 -0.45 -49.63 7.52
CA VAL A 7 0.45 -48.46 7.69
C VAL A 7 0.49 -47.60 6.42
N THR A 8 0.50 -48.23 5.25
CA THR A 8 0.53 -47.54 3.94
C THR A 8 -0.81 -46.83 3.66
N ALA A 9 -1.94 -47.40 4.10
CA ALA A 9 -3.26 -46.76 4.01
C ALA A 9 -3.39 -45.56 4.96
N GLY A 10 -2.84 -45.65 6.19
CA GLY A 10 -2.81 -44.53 7.14
C GLY A 10 -1.96 -43.35 6.67
N LEU A 11 -0.80 -43.62 6.04
CA LEU A 11 0.06 -42.58 5.45
C LEU A 11 -0.58 -41.91 4.23
N ARG A 12 -1.34 -42.64 3.40
CA ARG A 12 -2.11 -42.05 2.29
C ARG A 12 -3.31 -41.23 2.77
N ALA A 13 -3.96 -41.63 3.87
CA ALA A 13 -5.05 -40.87 4.47
C ALA A 13 -4.55 -39.54 5.09
N LEU A 14 -3.34 -39.53 5.68
CA LEU A 14 -2.68 -38.32 6.16
C LEU A 14 -2.12 -37.43 5.04
N ALA A 15 -1.72 -38.02 3.90
CA ALA A 15 -1.27 -37.28 2.72
C ALA A 15 -2.42 -36.70 1.86
N GLY A 16 -3.66 -37.20 2.06
CA GLY A 16 -4.85 -36.82 1.32
C GLY A 16 -5.79 -35.85 2.04
N GLN A 17 -5.53 -35.52 3.31
CA GLN A 17 -6.18 -34.38 3.94
C GLN A 17 -5.59 -33.11 3.33
N ALA A 18 -6.39 -32.42 2.51
CA ALA A 18 -6.08 -31.05 2.14
C ALA A 18 -5.72 -30.31 3.42
N ARG A 19 -4.50 -29.75 3.49
CA ARG A 19 -4.15 -28.87 4.59
C ARG A 19 -5.26 -27.83 4.69
N PRO A 20 -5.76 -27.51 5.89
CA PRO A 20 -6.72 -26.42 6.03
C PRO A 20 -6.17 -25.21 5.28
N ASP A 21 -7.03 -24.56 4.49
CA ASP A 21 -6.61 -23.39 3.71
C ASP A 21 -6.02 -22.37 4.69
N GLU A 22 -4.73 -22.12 4.53
CA GLU A 22 -3.99 -21.22 5.39
C GLU A 22 -4.58 -19.80 5.24
N PRO A 23 -4.75 -19.03 6.32
CA PRO A 23 -5.37 -17.72 6.24
C PRO A 23 -4.53 -16.80 5.33
N GLY A 24 -5.21 -15.98 4.52
CA GLY A 24 -4.56 -15.10 3.54
C GLY A 24 -3.64 -14.05 4.15
N TYR A 25 -3.96 -13.59 5.37
CA TYR A 25 -3.17 -12.66 6.17
C TYR A 25 -2.98 -13.22 7.58
N ARG A 26 -1.81 -12.92 8.17
CA ARG A 26 -1.42 -13.41 9.51
C ARG A 26 -0.60 -12.38 10.27
N VAL A 27 -0.49 -12.58 11.59
CA VAL A 27 0.31 -11.73 12.47
C VAL A 27 1.76 -12.23 12.50
N PHE A 28 2.71 -11.32 12.29
CA PHE A 28 4.14 -11.57 12.28
C PHE A 28 4.84 -10.69 13.29
N ASN A 29 5.72 -11.27 14.10
CA ASN A 29 6.51 -10.53 15.07
C ASN A 29 7.81 -10.07 14.42
N VAL A 30 8.08 -8.77 14.47
CA VAL A 30 9.30 -8.20 13.89
C VAL A 30 9.94 -7.20 14.84
N ALA A 31 11.25 -7.02 14.69
CA ALA A 31 12.00 -5.99 15.39
C ALA A 31 12.65 -5.05 14.38
N LEU A 32 12.75 -3.76 14.73
CA LEU A 32 13.46 -2.78 13.92
C LEU A 32 14.95 -3.15 13.86
N LYS A 33 15.47 -3.46 12.66
CA LYS A 33 16.89 -3.76 12.42
C LYS A 33 17.67 -2.53 12.02
N ARG A 34 17.07 -1.63 11.25
CA ARG A 34 17.76 -0.46 10.69
C ARG A 34 16.78 0.65 10.34
N ARG A 35 17.22 1.89 10.49
CA ARG A 35 16.51 3.09 10.05
C ARG A 35 17.31 3.78 8.94
N ILE A 36 16.60 4.23 7.91
CA ILE A 36 17.15 5.00 6.79
C ILE A 36 16.28 6.25 6.63
N THR A 37 16.90 7.41 6.65
CA THR A 37 16.23 8.68 6.32
C THR A 37 16.26 8.83 4.81
N LEU A 38 15.09 8.89 4.16
CA LEU A 38 14.99 9.13 2.71
C LEU A 38 14.89 10.62 2.44
N SER A 39 14.08 11.30 3.24
CA SER A 39 13.89 12.73 3.24
C SER A 39 13.52 13.22 4.63
N PRO A 40 13.44 14.55 4.88
CA PRO A 40 12.98 15.08 6.17
C PRO A 40 11.63 14.51 6.64
N CYS A 41 10.67 14.35 5.73
CA CYS A 41 9.34 13.83 6.04
C CYS A 41 9.17 12.31 5.88
N LEU A 42 10.16 11.57 5.35
CA LEU A 42 10.01 10.15 5.03
C LEU A 42 11.18 9.31 5.52
N SER A 43 10.90 8.32 6.36
CA SER A 43 11.91 7.38 6.87
C SER A 43 11.53 5.94 6.55
N ARG A 44 12.48 5.18 5.99
CA ARG A 44 12.36 3.74 5.81
C ARG A 44 12.84 3.03 7.07
N LEU A 45 11.96 2.23 7.66
CA LEU A 45 12.25 1.35 8.76
C LEU A 45 12.34 -0.09 8.23
N VAL A 46 13.52 -0.68 8.40
CA VAL A 46 13.82 -2.06 8.01
C VAL A 46 13.57 -2.94 9.22
N PHE A 47 12.52 -3.73 9.15
CA PHE A 47 12.19 -4.72 10.17
C PHE A 47 12.77 -6.07 9.79
N GLY A 48 13.03 -6.92 10.79
CA GLY A 48 13.35 -8.30 10.52
C GLY A 48 13.08 -9.26 11.67
N GLY A 49 13.45 -10.51 11.44
CA GLY A 49 13.18 -11.66 12.29
C GLY A 49 12.67 -12.85 11.47
N PRO A 50 12.72 -14.07 12.04
CA PRO A 50 12.43 -15.30 11.30
C PRO A 50 11.00 -15.37 10.75
N ASP A 51 10.08 -14.63 11.36
CA ASP A 51 8.70 -14.51 10.89
C ASP A 51 8.59 -13.91 9.48
N VAL A 52 9.55 -13.08 9.06
CA VAL A 52 9.55 -12.45 7.74
C VAL A 52 9.64 -13.48 6.60
N ALA A 53 10.33 -14.61 6.81
CA ALA A 53 10.44 -15.67 5.81
C ALA A 53 9.07 -16.29 5.44
N ARG A 54 8.06 -16.10 6.30
CA ARG A 54 6.69 -16.60 6.12
C ARG A 54 5.75 -15.58 5.46
N MET A 55 6.23 -14.37 5.17
CA MET A 55 5.48 -13.36 4.44
C MET A 55 5.56 -13.58 2.93
N ARG A 56 4.62 -12.99 2.21
CA ARG A 56 4.72 -12.77 0.76
C ARG A 56 4.23 -11.37 0.40
N THR A 57 4.57 -10.92 -0.79
CA THR A 57 4.00 -9.74 -1.44
C THR A 57 3.58 -10.13 -2.85
N LEU A 58 2.44 -9.60 -3.33
CA LEU A 58 1.91 -9.91 -4.66
C LEU A 58 1.96 -8.72 -5.62
N ALA A 59 2.13 -7.50 -5.10
CA ALA A 59 2.13 -6.27 -5.87
C ALA A 59 2.93 -5.16 -5.15
N PRO A 60 3.43 -4.15 -5.87
CA PRO A 60 4.20 -3.05 -5.28
C PRO A 60 3.42 -2.15 -4.30
N ASP A 61 2.09 -2.10 -4.43
CA ASP A 61 1.21 -1.35 -3.53
C ASP A 61 0.54 -2.24 -2.46
N GLN A 62 1.15 -3.39 -2.16
CA GLN A 62 0.69 -4.32 -1.12
C GLN A 62 0.53 -3.61 0.22
N ARG A 63 -0.69 -3.62 0.75
CA ARG A 63 -1.03 -3.09 2.07
C ARG A 63 -0.81 -4.13 3.15
N ILE A 64 -0.32 -3.64 4.28
CA ILE A 64 -0.18 -4.37 5.53
C ILE A 64 -0.77 -3.54 6.67
N LYS A 65 -1.00 -4.18 7.82
CA LYS A 65 -1.25 -3.46 9.07
C LYS A 65 0.01 -3.48 9.92
N VAL A 66 0.30 -2.35 10.55
CA VAL A 66 1.30 -2.25 11.62
C VAL A 66 0.53 -2.07 12.92
N LEU A 67 0.78 -2.95 13.86
CA LEU A 67 0.31 -2.88 15.24
C LEU A 67 1.45 -2.28 16.06
N PHE A 68 1.20 -1.14 16.70
CA PHE A 68 2.20 -0.40 17.46
C PHE A 68 2.13 -0.76 18.94
N PRO A 69 3.20 -0.50 19.71
CA PRO A 69 3.12 -0.51 21.16
C PRO A 69 1.94 0.33 21.69
N GLY A 70 1.30 -0.16 22.74
CA GLY A 70 0.21 0.53 23.41
C GLY A 70 0.70 1.75 24.22
N PRO A 71 -0.21 2.50 24.85
CA PRO A 71 0.14 3.60 25.75
C PRO A 71 1.03 3.18 26.93
N ASP A 72 1.01 1.89 27.29
CA ASP A 72 1.87 1.26 28.30
C ASP A 72 3.33 1.04 27.82
N GLY A 73 3.61 1.31 26.54
CA GLY A 73 4.92 1.11 25.92
C GLY A 73 5.27 -0.36 25.66
N LEU A 74 4.35 -1.30 25.94
CA LEU A 74 4.59 -2.72 25.73
C LEU A 74 4.45 -3.07 24.25
N ALA A 75 5.31 -3.97 23.79
CA ALA A 75 5.21 -4.52 22.44
C ALA A 75 3.85 -5.22 22.24
N PRO A 76 3.23 -5.08 21.06
CA PRO A 76 1.94 -5.72 20.80
C PRO A 76 2.06 -7.25 20.83
N THR A 77 1.06 -7.90 21.43
CA THR A 77 0.98 -9.37 21.57
C THR A 77 -0.34 -9.91 21.04
N VAL A 78 -0.80 -9.42 19.89
CA VAL A 78 -1.98 -9.96 19.21
C VAL A 78 -1.68 -11.41 18.81
N PRO A 79 -2.54 -12.39 19.19
CA PRO A 79 -2.33 -13.78 18.81
C PRO A 79 -2.38 -14.00 17.29
N ASP A 80 -1.48 -14.84 16.77
CA ASP A 80 -1.51 -15.32 15.37
C ASP A 80 -2.55 -16.44 15.22
N LEU A 81 -3.83 -16.05 15.10
CA LEU A 81 -4.97 -16.93 14.87
C LEU A 81 -5.55 -16.73 13.47
N PRO A 82 -6.24 -17.73 12.88
CA PRO A 82 -6.77 -17.63 11.51
C PRO A 82 -7.63 -16.39 11.24
N ASP A 83 -8.48 -15.99 12.20
CA ASP A 83 -9.20 -14.71 12.16
C ASP A 83 -8.56 -13.71 13.11
N TRP A 84 -7.40 -13.18 12.68
CA TRP A 84 -6.63 -12.19 13.44
C TRP A 84 -7.47 -10.94 13.75
N TYR A 85 -8.40 -10.55 12.87
CA TYR A 85 -9.17 -9.31 13.03
C TYR A 85 -10.32 -9.47 14.02
N ALA A 86 -11.02 -10.61 14.01
CA ALA A 86 -11.96 -10.93 15.08
C ALA A 86 -11.24 -10.98 16.43
N THR A 87 -10.06 -11.62 16.48
CA THR A 87 -9.22 -11.66 17.69
C THR A 87 -8.79 -10.27 18.14
N TYR A 88 -8.34 -9.41 17.24
CA TYR A 88 -7.98 -8.03 17.54
C TYR A 88 -9.15 -7.23 18.13
N ARG A 89 -10.37 -7.43 17.60
CA ARG A 89 -11.58 -6.73 18.07
C ARG A 89 -12.07 -7.17 19.44
N THR A 90 -11.67 -8.35 19.93
CA THR A 90 -12.03 -8.82 21.28
C THR A 90 -11.05 -8.37 22.36
N LEU A 91 -9.88 -7.81 21.99
CA LEU A 91 -8.94 -7.24 22.95
C LEU A 91 -9.55 -6.04 23.69
N ASP A 92 -9.22 -5.90 24.96
CA ASP A 92 -9.61 -4.74 25.77
C ASP A 92 -9.16 -3.44 25.08
N PRO A 93 -10.07 -2.49 24.79
CA PRO A 93 -9.70 -1.20 24.19
C PRO A 93 -8.56 -0.46 24.90
N ALA A 94 -8.37 -0.66 26.21
CA ALA A 94 -7.30 -0.02 26.98
C ALA A 94 -5.90 -0.58 26.66
N THR A 95 -5.81 -1.85 26.25
CA THR A 95 -4.54 -2.54 25.94
C THR A 95 -4.43 -2.92 24.46
N ARG A 96 -5.47 -2.66 23.67
CA ARG A 96 -5.52 -2.97 22.24
C ARG A 96 -4.46 -2.14 21.51
N PRO A 97 -3.54 -2.80 20.78
CA PRO A 97 -2.52 -2.11 20.02
C PRO A 97 -3.13 -1.14 19.00
N PRO A 98 -2.66 0.12 18.92
CA PRO A 98 -3.02 1.00 17.82
C PRO A 98 -2.64 0.35 16.49
N MET A 99 -3.54 0.41 15.51
CA MET A 99 -3.33 -0.21 14.21
C MET A 99 -3.36 0.85 13.09
N ARG A 100 -2.39 0.82 12.18
CA ARG A 100 -2.43 1.64 10.95
C ARG A 100 -2.09 0.82 9.73
N THR A 101 -2.55 1.28 8.57
CA THR A 101 -2.27 0.65 7.27
C THR A 101 -1.02 1.30 6.67
N TYR A 102 -0.11 0.48 6.17
CA TYR A 102 1.10 0.91 5.48
C TYR A 102 1.32 0.08 4.21
N THR A 103 2.15 0.59 3.32
CA THR A 103 2.67 -0.17 2.18
C THR A 103 3.83 -1.06 2.63
N LEU A 104 3.79 -2.35 2.26
CA LEU A 104 4.95 -3.23 2.32
C LEU A 104 5.88 -2.83 1.18
N ARG A 105 6.90 -2.03 1.50
CA ARG A 105 7.73 -1.37 0.50
C ARG A 105 8.66 -2.33 -0.24
N GLN A 106 9.28 -3.26 0.49
CA GLN A 106 10.14 -4.28 -0.09
C GLN A 106 10.23 -5.48 0.86
N LEU A 107 10.09 -6.70 0.32
CA LEU A 107 10.23 -7.95 1.06
C LEU A 107 11.49 -8.69 0.57
N ARG A 108 12.37 -9.07 1.50
CA ARG A 108 13.56 -9.88 1.24
C ARG A 108 13.54 -11.08 2.18
N VAL A 109 12.87 -12.15 1.76
CA VAL A 109 12.57 -13.31 2.62
C VAL A 109 13.84 -14.06 3.02
N GLU A 110 14.83 -14.14 2.15
CA GLU A 110 16.11 -14.82 2.39
C GLU A 110 16.98 -14.03 3.38
N ALA A 111 16.84 -12.70 3.41
CA ALA A 111 17.52 -11.83 4.37
C ALA A 111 16.72 -11.64 5.67
N GLU A 112 15.51 -12.20 5.75
CA GLU A 112 14.54 -11.98 6.83
C GLU A 112 14.28 -10.49 7.08
N GLU A 113 14.10 -9.72 6.01
CA GLU A 113 13.87 -8.27 6.08
C GLU A 113 12.63 -7.81 5.32
N VAL A 114 11.93 -6.86 5.93
CA VAL A 114 10.80 -6.16 5.33
C VAL A 114 10.93 -4.66 5.58
N ASP A 115 10.78 -3.89 4.51
CA ASP A 115 10.81 -2.43 4.55
C ASP A 115 9.40 -1.86 4.65
N VAL A 116 9.25 -0.85 5.49
CA VAL A 116 8.07 -0.01 5.57
C VAL A 116 8.52 1.44 5.65
N GLU A 117 7.90 2.32 4.87
CA GLU A 117 8.21 3.75 4.83
C GLU A 117 7.16 4.55 5.60
N PHE A 118 7.62 5.41 6.50
CA PHE A 118 6.80 6.18 7.43
C PHE A 118 6.90 7.66 7.11
N VAL A 119 5.74 8.28 6.89
CA VAL A 119 5.61 9.74 6.85
C VAL A 119 5.72 10.28 8.28
N LEU A 120 6.65 11.20 8.49
CA LEU A 120 6.92 11.86 9.76
C LEU A 120 6.19 13.20 9.78
N HIS A 121 4.98 13.21 10.37
CA HIS A 121 4.11 14.39 10.40
C HIS A 121 3.83 14.87 11.84
N GLY A 122 4.83 14.72 12.71
CA GLY A 122 4.77 15.04 14.14
C GLY A 122 4.26 13.87 15.00
N GLU A 123 3.93 14.17 16.26
CA GLU A 123 3.66 13.15 17.29
C GLU A 123 2.19 13.04 17.69
N THR A 124 1.29 13.66 16.91
CA THR A 124 -0.14 13.72 17.23
C THR A 124 -0.87 12.38 17.04
N GLY A 125 -0.24 11.39 16.39
CA GLY A 125 -0.76 10.05 16.18
C GLY A 125 0.26 8.97 16.54
N PRO A 126 -0.20 7.77 16.96
CA PRO A 126 0.66 6.74 17.55
C PRO A 126 1.75 6.24 16.58
N ALA A 127 1.44 6.16 15.29
CA ALA A 127 2.36 5.61 14.30
C ALA A 127 3.51 6.56 13.97
N SER A 128 3.21 7.85 13.71
CA SER A 128 4.25 8.86 13.46
C SER A 128 5.06 9.14 14.75
N ALA A 129 4.41 9.20 15.92
CA ALA A 129 5.11 9.33 17.20
C ALA A 129 6.09 8.18 17.47
N TRP A 130 5.65 6.94 17.21
CA TRP A 130 6.51 5.76 17.33
C TRP A 130 7.66 5.82 16.30
N ALA A 131 7.36 6.08 15.03
CA ALA A 131 8.36 6.08 13.95
C ALA A 131 9.44 7.15 14.12
N THR A 132 9.09 8.30 14.72
CA THR A 132 10.06 9.37 15.07
C THR A 132 11.10 8.90 16.09
N HIS A 133 10.68 8.06 17.05
CA HIS A 133 11.52 7.68 18.19
C HIS A 133 12.07 6.26 18.13
N ALA A 134 11.59 5.45 17.18
CA ALA A 134 11.92 4.04 17.10
C ALA A 134 13.43 3.80 17.01
N ARG A 135 13.90 2.85 17.82
CA ARG A 135 15.30 2.43 17.92
C ARG A 135 15.45 0.99 17.45
N VAL A 136 16.66 0.65 17.00
CA VAL A 136 17.00 -0.73 16.66
C VAL A 136 16.69 -1.63 17.86
N GLY A 137 15.96 -2.71 17.63
CA GLY A 137 15.44 -3.62 18.66
C GLY A 137 13.97 -3.41 19.02
N ASP A 138 13.40 -2.23 18.74
CA ASP A 138 11.99 -1.95 19.03
C ASP A 138 11.07 -2.89 18.24
N ARG A 139 10.02 -3.38 18.90
CA ARG A 139 9.16 -4.43 18.36
C ARG A 139 7.81 -3.89 17.94
N VAL A 140 7.34 -4.38 16.80
CA VAL A 140 5.96 -4.21 16.31
C VAL A 140 5.45 -5.55 15.82
N GLN A 141 4.14 -5.65 15.62
CA GLN A 141 3.56 -6.77 14.89
C GLN A 141 3.05 -6.29 13.54
N LEU A 142 3.31 -7.07 12.49
CA LEU A 142 2.80 -6.82 11.15
C LEU A 142 1.68 -7.80 10.83
N VAL A 143 0.58 -7.31 10.26
CA VAL A 143 -0.40 -8.17 9.61
C VAL A 143 -0.15 -8.09 8.11
N ALA A 144 0.37 -9.18 7.54
CA ALA A 144 0.83 -9.22 6.16
C ALA A 144 0.36 -10.48 5.42
N PRO A 145 0.48 -10.55 4.09
CA PRO A 145 0.10 -11.74 3.34
C PRO A 145 0.92 -12.97 3.75
N ASN A 146 0.22 -14.07 3.99
CA ASN A 146 0.81 -15.35 4.38
C ASN A 146 1.35 -16.10 3.15
N ARG A 147 2.62 -16.48 3.16
CA ARG A 147 3.25 -17.25 2.08
C ARG A 147 2.62 -18.63 1.87
N ALA A 148 2.07 -19.24 2.93
CA ALA A 148 1.49 -20.57 2.87
C ALA A 148 0.06 -20.59 2.28
N HIS A 149 -0.59 -19.43 2.14
CA HIS A 149 -1.92 -19.36 1.52
C HIS A 149 -1.84 -19.57 0.00
N ALA A 150 -2.64 -20.48 -0.54
CA ALA A 150 -2.57 -20.86 -1.95
C ALA A 150 -3.21 -19.82 -2.89
N GLY A 151 -4.20 -19.05 -2.42
CA GLY A 151 -4.94 -18.07 -3.22
C GLY A 151 -4.31 -16.68 -3.26
N ASP A 152 -4.99 -15.74 -3.93
CA ASP A 152 -4.71 -14.30 -3.87
C ASP A 152 -5.43 -13.71 -2.63
N PRO A 153 -4.69 -13.23 -1.60
CA PRO A 153 -5.28 -12.70 -0.40
C PRO A 153 -5.73 -11.23 -0.57
N GLY A 154 -5.44 -10.61 -1.72
CA GLY A 154 -5.73 -9.21 -2.02
C GLY A 154 -4.88 -8.22 -1.21
N GLY A 155 -5.43 -7.00 -1.06
CA GLY A 155 -4.77 -5.89 -0.38
C GLY A 155 -3.80 -5.09 -1.27
N TYR A 156 -4.10 -5.01 -2.57
CA TYR A 156 -3.37 -4.20 -3.54
C TYR A 156 -4.27 -3.85 -4.74
N GLU A 157 -3.98 -2.74 -5.42
CA GLU A 157 -4.81 -2.18 -6.49
C GLU A 157 -4.04 -1.99 -7.78
N TRP A 158 -2.71 -2.09 -7.76
CA TRP A 158 -1.87 -2.17 -8.95
C TRP A 158 -2.19 -3.45 -9.72
N LYS A 159 -3.11 -3.31 -10.67
CA LYS A 159 -3.60 -4.36 -11.55
C LYS A 159 -3.61 -3.84 -12.99
N PRO A 160 -2.43 -3.52 -13.56
CA PRO A 160 -2.34 -2.97 -14.90
C PRO A 160 -2.83 -3.98 -15.96
N PRO A 161 -3.26 -3.50 -17.14
CA PRO A 161 -3.55 -4.36 -18.30
C PRO A 161 -2.34 -5.20 -18.70
N GLN A 162 -2.60 -6.32 -19.41
CA GLN A 162 -1.52 -7.18 -19.94
C GLN A 162 -0.61 -6.44 -20.91
N VAL A 163 -1.17 -5.53 -21.70
CA VAL A 163 -0.39 -4.66 -22.59
C VAL A 163 -0.53 -3.23 -22.12
N LEU A 164 0.51 -2.75 -21.46
CA LEU A 164 0.55 -1.43 -20.84
C LEU A 164 1.43 -0.52 -21.69
N SER A 165 0.87 0.58 -22.22
CA SER A 165 1.62 1.53 -23.04
C SER A 165 2.01 2.80 -22.27
N ASP A 166 1.09 3.27 -21.42
CA ASP A 166 1.21 4.53 -20.70
C ASP A 166 0.72 4.35 -19.26
N VAL A 167 1.41 4.96 -18.31
CA VAL A 167 1.02 4.99 -16.89
C VAL A 167 1.01 6.43 -16.41
N VAL A 168 -0.03 6.77 -15.65
CA VAL A 168 -0.06 8.00 -14.86
C VAL A 168 -0.14 7.64 -13.38
N LEU A 169 0.84 8.11 -12.60
CA LEU A 169 0.89 7.96 -11.14
C LEU A 169 0.69 9.34 -10.50
N ILE A 170 -0.27 9.47 -9.60
CA ILE A 170 -0.45 10.68 -8.80
C ILE A 170 -0.53 10.27 -7.33
N ALA A 171 0.41 10.74 -6.52
CA ALA A 171 0.52 10.35 -5.11
C ALA A 171 0.83 11.54 -4.22
N ASP A 172 0.36 11.53 -2.98
CA ASP A 172 0.97 12.33 -1.90
C ASP A 172 2.03 11.53 -1.14
N GLU A 173 2.67 12.14 -0.15
CA GLU A 173 3.77 11.53 0.62
C GLU A 173 3.38 10.20 1.28
N THR A 174 2.10 9.96 1.56
CA THR A 174 1.61 8.71 2.16
C THR A 174 1.50 7.57 1.15
N ALA A 175 1.33 7.92 -0.13
CA ALA A 175 1.21 7.00 -1.25
C ALA A 175 2.49 6.85 -2.08
N VAL A 176 3.47 7.75 -1.91
CA VAL A 176 4.79 7.68 -2.55
C VAL A 176 5.47 6.32 -2.36
N PRO A 177 5.46 5.65 -1.19
CA PRO A 177 6.06 4.32 -1.04
C PRO A 177 5.53 3.28 -2.05
N ALA A 178 4.21 3.26 -2.28
CA ALA A 178 3.58 2.38 -3.25
C ALA A 178 3.89 2.81 -4.70
N ALA A 179 3.82 4.12 -4.98
CA ALA A 179 4.09 4.65 -6.31
C ALA A 179 5.54 4.42 -6.75
N VAL A 180 6.51 4.54 -5.84
CA VAL A 180 7.92 4.22 -6.09
C VAL A 180 8.11 2.72 -6.29
N GLY A 181 7.43 1.87 -5.51
CA GLY A 181 7.40 0.43 -5.76
C GLY A 181 6.88 0.08 -7.16
N ILE A 182 5.85 0.80 -7.62
CA ILE A 182 5.31 0.65 -8.99
C ILE A 182 6.36 1.06 -10.04
N LEU A 183 7.06 2.18 -9.84
CA LEU A 183 8.14 2.58 -10.74
C LEU A 183 9.25 1.52 -10.83
N GLU A 184 9.62 0.91 -9.70
CA GLU A 184 10.62 -0.17 -9.66
C GLU A 184 10.12 -1.45 -10.36
N ASP A 185 8.85 -1.84 -10.18
CA ASP A 185 8.22 -2.95 -10.92
C ASP A 185 8.29 -2.71 -12.44
N LEU A 186 7.92 -1.51 -12.88
CA LEU A 186 7.95 -1.12 -14.29
C LEU A 186 9.37 -1.09 -14.85
N ALA A 187 10.35 -0.59 -14.07
CA ALA A 187 11.76 -0.55 -14.46
C ALA A 187 12.35 -1.95 -14.71
N SER A 188 11.83 -2.98 -14.02
CA SER A 188 12.28 -4.37 -14.18
C SER A 188 11.79 -5.04 -15.47
N ARG A 189 10.85 -4.43 -16.19
CA ARG A 189 10.28 -4.98 -17.42
C ARG A 189 11.25 -4.81 -18.58
N ARG A 190 11.24 -5.77 -19.50
CA ARG A 190 12.04 -5.71 -20.73
C ARG A 190 11.75 -4.46 -21.58
N ASP A 191 10.50 -4.03 -21.59
CA ASP A 191 10.02 -2.85 -22.31
C ASP A 191 9.09 -2.05 -21.39
N PRO A 192 9.64 -1.12 -20.58
CA PRO A 192 8.85 -0.30 -19.66
C PRO A 192 7.88 0.62 -20.43
N PRO A 193 6.64 0.82 -19.94
CA PRO A 193 5.73 1.79 -20.54
C PRO A 193 6.23 3.22 -20.36
N ARG A 194 5.65 4.17 -21.09
CA ARG A 194 5.84 5.59 -20.77
C ARG A 194 5.15 5.90 -19.44
N VAL A 195 5.82 6.62 -18.55
CA VAL A 195 5.26 6.99 -17.24
C VAL A 195 5.31 8.49 -17.02
N GLN A 196 4.21 9.03 -16.53
CA GLN A 196 4.13 10.36 -15.91
C GLN A 196 3.81 10.15 -14.43
N ALA A 197 4.71 10.58 -13.54
CA ALA A 197 4.52 10.45 -12.10
C ALA A 197 4.57 11.83 -11.44
N PHE A 198 3.58 12.12 -10.61
CA PHE A 198 3.44 13.38 -9.89
C PHE A 198 3.32 13.09 -8.40
N PHE A 199 4.30 13.53 -7.62
CA PHE A 199 4.41 13.26 -6.20
C PHE A 199 4.27 14.56 -5.42
N GLU A 200 3.13 14.74 -4.76
CA GLU A 200 2.93 15.82 -3.81
C GLU A 200 3.69 15.54 -2.52
N MET A 201 4.55 16.48 -2.10
CA MET A 201 5.35 16.37 -0.89
C MET A 201 5.15 17.59 0.03
N PRO A 202 5.45 17.49 1.34
CA PRO A 202 5.39 18.65 2.23
C PRO A 202 6.29 19.79 1.77
N ALA A 203 7.58 19.51 1.54
CA ALA A 203 8.58 20.50 1.15
C ALA A 203 9.40 20.09 -0.09
N ALA A 204 10.04 21.06 -0.74
CA ALA A 204 10.88 20.80 -1.91
C ALA A 204 12.11 19.91 -1.59
N GLU A 205 12.56 19.91 -0.33
CA GLU A 205 13.62 19.05 0.19
C GLU A 205 13.19 17.60 0.41
N ASP A 206 11.90 17.30 0.32
CA ASP A 206 11.39 15.94 0.54
C ASP A 206 11.56 14.98 -0.65
N ARG A 207 12.22 15.46 -1.72
CA ARG A 207 12.58 14.63 -2.87
C ARG A 207 13.79 13.74 -2.56
N PHE A 208 13.79 12.54 -3.12
CA PHE A 208 14.92 11.61 -3.01
C PHE A 208 15.18 10.91 -4.36
N PRO A 209 16.39 10.34 -4.56
CA PRO A 209 16.72 9.64 -5.80
C PRO A 209 15.77 8.47 -6.07
N LEU A 210 15.38 8.32 -7.34
CA LEU A 210 14.49 7.24 -7.80
C LEU A 210 15.16 6.42 -8.90
N THR A 211 14.76 5.16 -9.00
CA THR A 211 15.04 4.33 -10.17
C THR A 211 14.06 4.68 -11.29
N ALA A 212 14.41 5.72 -12.07
CA ALA A 212 13.67 6.16 -13.23
C ALA A 212 14.63 6.35 -14.41
N GLY A 213 14.28 5.80 -15.59
CA GLY A 213 15.03 5.99 -16.83
C GLY A 213 14.30 6.95 -17.78
N PRO A 214 14.74 7.06 -19.05
CA PRO A 214 14.09 7.93 -20.06
C PRO A 214 12.61 7.60 -20.35
N TRP A 215 12.15 6.43 -19.90
CA TRP A 215 10.76 5.98 -19.99
C TRP A 215 9.82 6.66 -18.97
N ALA A 216 10.36 7.28 -17.91
CA ALA A 216 9.58 7.94 -16.86
C ALA A 216 9.92 9.42 -16.73
N SER A 217 8.87 10.25 -16.68
CA SER A 217 8.93 11.64 -16.23
C SER A 217 8.37 11.70 -14.82
N VAL A 218 9.18 12.17 -13.86
CA VAL A 218 8.77 12.29 -12.45
C VAL A 218 8.86 13.75 -12.04
N GLU A 219 7.76 14.28 -11.51
CA GLU A 219 7.65 15.63 -10.95
C GLU A 219 7.35 15.55 -9.45
N TRP A 220 8.21 16.19 -8.66
CA TRP A 220 7.99 16.40 -7.24
C TRP A 220 7.33 17.77 -7.07
N LEU A 221 6.15 17.81 -6.45
CA LEU A 221 5.31 18.99 -6.30
C LEU A 221 5.20 19.33 -4.82
N SER A 222 5.89 20.37 -4.36
CA SER A 222 5.87 20.68 -2.94
C SER A 222 4.69 21.59 -2.55
N ARG A 223 4.22 21.44 -1.31
CA ARG A 223 3.15 22.27 -0.76
C ARG A 223 3.65 23.58 -0.16
N ASP A 224 4.88 23.61 0.31
CA ASP A 224 5.54 24.82 0.83
C ASP A 224 5.65 25.92 -0.23
N GLU A 225 5.91 25.54 -1.48
CA GLU A 225 5.76 26.37 -2.65
C GLU A 225 4.28 26.76 -2.78
N GLY A 226 3.97 28.04 -2.64
CA GLY A 226 2.60 28.55 -2.71
C GLY A 226 1.74 28.29 -1.46
N ARG A 227 2.25 27.57 -0.44
CA ARG A 227 1.56 27.29 0.84
C ARG A 227 0.15 26.72 0.64
N VAL A 228 0.07 25.69 -0.19
CA VAL A 228 -1.21 25.08 -0.57
C VAL A 228 -1.63 23.97 0.39
N ALA A 229 -2.93 23.68 0.42
CA ALA A 229 -3.48 22.61 1.24
C ALA A 229 -3.07 21.22 0.75
N HIS A 230 -3.19 20.21 1.61
CA HIS A 230 -3.03 18.80 1.24
C HIS A 230 -3.90 18.43 0.04
N GLY A 231 -3.31 17.74 -0.93
CA GLY A 231 -3.92 17.26 -2.15
C GLY A 231 -4.09 18.32 -3.25
N ALA A 232 -3.75 19.59 -2.99
CA ALA A 232 -3.87 20.65 -3.99
C ALA A 232 -2.95 20.44 -5.19
N ARG A 233 -1.71 19.95 -4.97
CA ARG A 233 -0.76 19.67 -6.05
C ARG A 233 -1.13 18.40 -6.80
N MET A 234 -1.72 17.41 -6.12
CA MET A 234 -2.29 16.25 -6.81
C MET A 234 -3.40 16.65 -7.79
N ILE A 235 -4.29 17.56 -7.38
CA ILE A 235 -5.38 18.08 -8.24
C ILE A 235 -4.81 18.86 -9.42
N GLU A 236 -3.84 19.76 -9.17
CA GLU A 236 -3.14 20.51 -10.21
C GLU A 236 -2.48 19.56 -11.23
N ALA A 237 -1.77 18.53 -10.75
CA ALA A 237 -1.14 17.54 -11.60
C ALA A 237 -2.14 16.87 -12.54
N ALA A 238 -3.29 16.43 -12.02
CA ALA A 238 -4.32 15.79 -12.81
C ALA A 238 -4.97 16.71 -13.85
N ARG A 239 -5.18 17.99 -13.50
CA ARG A 239 -5.91 18.95 -14.35
C ARG A 239 -5.02 19.60 -15.40
N GLU A 240 -3.79 19.94 -15.04
CA GLU A 240 -2.96 20.90 -15.76
C GLU A 240 -1.64 20.31 -16.28
N ARG A 241 -1.06 19.31 -15.60
CA ARG A 241 0.28 18.79 -15.94
C ARG A 241 0.24 17.47 -16.71
N ALA A 242 -0.61 16.55 -16.28
CA ALA A 242 -0.71 15.23 -16.88
C ALA A 242 -1.23 15.31 -18.32
N ARG A 243 -0.54 14.62 -19.23
CA ARG A 243 -1.01 14.41 -20.61
C ARG A 243 -1.92 13.19 -20.63
N TRP A 244 -3.16 13.40 -21.06
CA TRP A 244 -4.18 12.37 -21.15
C TRP A 244 -4.43 11.99 -22.60
N PRO A 245 -4.66 10.70 -22.92
CA PRO A 245 -5.05 10.28 -24.25
C PRO A 245 -6.34 11.00 -24.68
N THR A 246 -6.35 11.53 -25.90
CA THR A 246 -7.53 12.14 -26.51
C THR A 246 -8.44 11.06 -27.10
N GLU A 247 -8.95 10.11 -26.30
CA GLU A 247 -9.86 9.09 -26.83
C GLU A 247 -11.29 9.30 -26.35
N GLY A 248 -12.14 9.60 -27.35
CA GLY A 248 -13.59 9.44 -27.37
C GLY A 248 -14.33 9.79 -26.10
N ALA A 249 -14.87 11.01 -26.03
CA ALA A 249 -15.89 11.41 -25.07
C ALA A 249 -17.14 10.49 -25.19
N ALA A 250 -17.05 9.27 -24.65
CA ALA A 250 -18.21 8.46 -24.36
C ALA A 250 -19.03 9.27 -23.36
N LYS A 251 -20.33 9.44 -23.63
CA LYS A 251 -21.25 10.31 -22.88
C LYS A 251 -20.97 10.21 -21.37
N ALA A 252 -20.31 11.25 -20.86
CA ALA A 252 -19.95 11.37 -19.48
C ALA A 252 -21.21 11.24 -18.62
N ARG A 253 -21.22 10.26 -17.72
CA ARG A 253 -22.21 10.21 -16.64
C ARG A 253 -21.51 10.69 -15.38
N PRO A 254 -22.07 11.66 -14.64
CA PRO A 254 -21.50 12.07 -13.38
C PRO A 254 -21.35 10.81 -12.50
N PRO A 255 -20.18 10.60 -11.88
CA PRO A 255 -20.01 9.48 -10.98
C PRO A 255 -21.03 9.56 -9.84
N LYS A 256 -21.48 8.42 -9.31
CA LYS A 256 -22.33 8.43 -8.10
C LYS A 256 -21.60 9.19 -6.98
N ASP A 257 -22.34 10.05 -6.29
CA ASP A 257 -21.85 10.73 -5.10
C ASP A 257 -21.49 9.69 -4.05
N ILE A 258 -20.24 9.76 -3.58
CA ILE A 258 -19.75 8.95 -2.47
C ILE A 258 -19.80 9.84 -1.25
N ASP A 259 -20.52 9.38 -0.22
CA ASP A 259 -20.54 10.04 1.08
C ASP A 259 -19.16 9.96 1.73
N LEU A 260 -18.42 11.06 1.58
CA LEU A 260 -17.09 11.28 2.15
C LEU A 260 -17.08 11.09 3.66
N ASP A 261 -18.18 11.41 4.35
CA ASP A 261 -18.23 11.39 5.80
C ASP A 261 -18.32 9.98 6.38
N ARG A 262 -18.68 9.00 5.55
CA ARG A 262 -18.82 7.59 5.95
C ARG A 262 -17.81 6.66 5.30
N THR A 263 -17.22 7.00 4.14
CA THR A 263 -16.42 6.05 3.35
C THR A 263 -15.22 6.70 2.67
N LEU A 264 -14.02 6.11 2.84
CA LEU A 264 -12.85 6.43 2.02
C LEU A 264 -13.10 5.95 0.57
N LEU A 265 -12.77 6.76 -0.45
CA LEU A 265 -12.88 6.33 -1.84
C LEU A 265 -11.91 5.18 -2.09
N TRP A 266 -12.45 4.01 -2.45
CA TRP A 266 -11.65 2.85 -2.83
C TRP A 266 -12.21 2.25 -4.11
N GLU A 267 -11.62 2.63 -5.25
CA GLU A 267 -11.98 2.11 -6.57
C GLU A 267 -10.78 1.48 -7.25
N THR A 268 -10.94 0.25 -7.69
CA THR A 268 -9.89 -0.51 -8.35
C THR A 268 -10.27 -0.71 -9.82
N ALA A 269 -9.30 -0.48 -10.70
CA ALA A 269 -9.39 -0.81 -12.11
C ALA A 269 -9.80 -2.29 -12.32
N SER A 270 -10.70 -2.55 -13.26
CA SER A 270 -11.08 -3.91 -13.66
C SER A 270 -10.52 -4.19 -15.06
N ARG A 271 -9.37 -4.86 -15.11
CA ARG A 271 -8.67 -5.43 -16.28
C ARG A 271 -9.11 -4.85 -17.64
N ALA A 272 -8.43 -3.78 -18.08
CA ALA A 272 -8.42 -3.40 -19.49
C ALA A 272 -7.52 -4.36 -20.29
N ASP A 273 -7.80 -4.57 -21.58
CA ASP A 273 -6.98 -5.48 -22.40
C ASP A 273 -5.66 -4.81 -22.82
N ARG A 274 -5.70 -3.52 -23.17
CA ARG A 274 -4.55 -2.69 -23.56
C ARG A 274 -4.75 -1.23 -23.17
N GLY A 275 -3.67 -0.46 -23.04
CA GLY A 275 -3.70 1.00 -23.08
C GLY A 275 -3.11 1.70 -21.85
N THR A 276 -3.66 2.88 -21.54
CA THR A 276 -3.22 3.75 -20.43
C THR A 276 -3.79 3.27 -19.10
N TYR A 277 -2.96 3.21 -18.06
CA TYR A 277 -3.37 2.90 -16.69
C TYR A 277 -3.11 4.07 -15.75
N THR A 278 -4.09 4.41 -14.93
CA THR A 278 -4.01 5.53 -13.97
C THR A 278 -4.08 4.99 -12.55
N TRP A 279 -3.12 5.36 -11.71
CA TRP A 279 -3.10 5.03 -10.28
C TRP A 279 -2.99 6.32 -9.48
N VAL A 280 -4.00 6.60 -8.65
CA VAL A 280 -4.08 7.80 -7.83
C VAL A 280 -4.32 7.40 -6.38
N ALA A 281 -3.46 7.83 -5.46
CA ALA A 281 -3.67 7.61 -4.04
C ALA A 281 -3.15 8.74 -3.17
N GLY A 282 -3.78 8.96 -2.02
CA GLY A 282 -3.39 10.02 -1.08
C GLY A 282 -4.59 10.55 -0.30
N GLU A 283 -4.63 11.87 -0.08
CA GLU A 283 -5.73 12.54 0.62
C GLU A 283 -7.07 12.33 -0.10
N SER A 284 -8.08 11.89 0.65
CA SER A 284 -9.34 11.37 0.11
C SER A 284 -10.15 12.38 -0.70
N ALA A 285 -10.23 13.65 -0.26
CA ALA A 285 -10.97 14.67 -0.97
C ALA A 285 -10.29 15.02 -2.31
N ALA A 286 -8.95 15.06 -2.33
CA ALA A 286 -8.19 15.26 -3.55
C ALA A 286 -8.34 14.10 -4.54
N VAL A 287 -8.24 12.84 -4.06
CA VAL A 287 -8.47 11.65 -4.89
C VAL A 287 -9.89 11.69 -5.51
N MET A 288 -10.91 12.09 -4.74
CA MET A 288 -12.27 12.25 -5.27
C MET A 288 -12.40 13.36 -6.31
N ALA A 289 -11.74 14.50 -6.10
CA ALA A 289 -11.73 15.61 -7.06
C ALA A 289 -11.06 15.21 -8.38
N ILE A 290 -9.95 14.48 -8.30
CA ILE A 290 -9.24 13.92 -9.46
C ILE A 290 -10.12 12.92 -10.18
N ARG A 291 -10.75 11.98 -9.46
CA ARG A 291 -11.68 11.01 -10.06
C ARG A 291 -12.83 11.69 -10.80
N ARG A 292 -13.44 12.71 -10.20
CA ARG A 292 -14.51 13.50 -10.82
C ARG A 292 -14.02 14.15 -12.11
N HIS A 293 -12.82 14.72 -12.11
CA HIS A 293 -12.22 15.29 -13.30
C HIS A 293 -11.96 14.24 -14.39
N LEU A 294 -11.27 13.15 -14.06
CA LEU A 294 -10.81 12.17 -15.05
C LEU A 294 -11.96 11.34 -15.62
N VAL A 295 -12.83 10.81 -14.77
CA VAL A 295 -13.93 9.93 -15.22
C VAL A 295 -15.18 10.74 -15.58
N GLY A 296 -15.52 11.74 -14.75
CA GLY A 296 -16.73 12.52 -14.91
C GLY A 296 -16.64 13.62 -15.95
N GLU A 297 -15.54 14.38 -16.00
CA GLU A 297 -15.39 15.51 -16.93
C GLU A 297 -14.67 15.09 -18.23
N ARG A 298 -13.59 14.29 -18.13
CA ARG A 298 -12.80 13.84 -19.28
C ARG A 298 -13.25 12.51 -19.90
N GLY A 299 -14.09 11.74 -19.21
CA GLY A 299 -14.64 10.48 -19.75
C GLY A 299 -13.64 9.31 -19.82
N LEU A 300 -12.56 9.32 -19.04
CA LEU A 300 -11.62 8.19 -18.99
C LEU A 300 -12.35 6.90 -18.57
N ASP A 301 -11.98 5.78 -19.19
CA ASP A 301 -12.52 4.47 -18.81
C ASP A 301 -12.10 4.13 -17.38
N LYS A 302 -13.08 4.10 -16.47
CA LYS A 302 -12.85 3.73 -15.07
C LYS A 302 -12.18 2.36 -14.90
N ARG A 303 -12.29 1.47 -15.90
CA ARG A 303 -11.67 0.13 -15.87
C ARG A 303 -10.15 0.17 -15.93
N SER A 304 -9.57 1.31 -16.31
CA SER A 304 -8.12 1.54 -16.34
C SER A 304 -7.64 2.53 -15.27
N CYS A 305 -8.50 2.89 -14.31
CA CYS A 305 -8.17 3.84 -13.25
C CYS A 305 -8.37 3.20 -11.87
N SER A 306 -7.38 3.36 -11.00
CA SER A 306 -7.47 3.04 -9.58
C SER A 306 -7.38 4.34 -8.76
N PHE A 307 -8.32 4.54 -7.85
CA PHE A 307 -8.43 5.72 -6.98
C PHE A 307 -8.55 5.27 -5.51
N MET A 308 -7.57 5.62 -4.68
CA MET A 308 -7.50 5.19 -3.27
C MET A 308 -7.27 6.37 -2.32
N GLY A 309 -8.27 6.70 -1.50
CA GLY A 309 -8.12 7.62 -0.38
C GLY A 309 -7.43 6.92 0.80
N TYR A 310 -6.15 7.24 1.04
CA TYR A 310 -5.35 6.62 2.10
C TYR A 310 -5.63 7.25 3.47
N TRP A 311 -5.92 8.54 3.49
CA TRP A 311 -6.20 9.30 4.69
C TRP A 311 -7.13 10.48 4.35
N ARG A 312 -7.64 11.17 5.37
CA ARG A 312 -8.46 12.35 5.20
C ARG A 312 -8.02 13.42 6.19
N HIS A 313 -7.77 14.63 5.67
CA HIS A 313 -7.39 15.74 6.53
C HIS A 313 -8.49 16.03 7.56
N GLY A 314 -8.10 16.22 8.82
CA GLY A 314 -9.03 16.48 9.93
C GLY A 314 -9.78 15.25 10.47
N LYS A 315 -9.60 14.05 9.90
CA LYS A 315 -10.12 12.80 10.48
C LYS A 315 -9.00 11.93 11.02
N ARG A 316 -9.17 11.43 12.25
CA ARG A 316 -8.34 10.36 12.79
C ARG A 316 -8.94 9.03 12.36
N ASN A 317 -8.08 8.11 11.88
CA ASN A 317 -8.46 6.70 11.80
C ASN A 317 -8.41 6.17 13.23
N ASP A 318 -9.56 6.07 13.89
CA ASP A 318 -9.67 5.43 15.20
C ASP A 318 -9.43 3.91 15.07
#